data_AF-A0AA45LEC0-F1
#
_entry.id   AF-A0AA45LEC0-F1
#
_cell.length_a   1.000
_cell.length_b   1.000
_cell.length_c   1.000
_cell.angle_alpha   90.00
_cell.angle_beta   90.00
_cell.angle_gamma   90.00
#
_symmetry.space_group_name_H-M   'P 1'
#
loop_
_entity.id
_entity.type
_entity.pdbx_description
1 polymer ?
#
loop_
_entity_poly.entity_id
_entity_poly.type
_entity_poly.pdbx_seq_one_letter_code
_entity_poly.pdbx_strand_id
1 'polypeptide(L)'
;MLGDTLGRVPARVLRENLLVLAASLFPAIRALAARTQGASPGRAPDLGQRLADDPAGAVRRALARALLRGDDPVYRQLRSRLGRDSRFTVREAAASGTG
;
A
#
# COMPACT_ATOMS: atom_id res chain seq x y z
N MET A 1 13.67 9.60 -2.66
CA MET A 1 13.42 10.78 -3.49
C MET A 1 11.98 10.96 -4.00
N LEU A 2 11.04 10.00 -3.84
CA LEU A 2 9.63 10.22 -4.24
C LEU A 2 8.76 10.91 -3.17
N GLY A 3 9.21 10.99 -1.92
CA GLY A 3 8.43 11.60 -0.82
C GLY A 3 8.25 13.11 -0.98
N ASP A 4 9.32 13.83 -1.32
CA ASP A 4 9.31 15.30 -1.40
C ASP A 4 8.50 15.86 -2.58
N THR A 5 8.43 15.12 -3.69
CA THR A 5 7.68 15.52 -4.89
C THR A 5 6.17 15.31 -4.73
N LEU A 6 5.75 14.30 -3.96
CA LEU A 6 4.33 14.03 -3.69
C LEU A 6 3.71 15.00 -2.68
N GLY A 7 4.52 15.63 -1.82
CA GLY A 7 4.03 16.61 -0.85
C GLY A 7 3.42 17.89 -1.47
N ARG A 8 3.71 18.17 -2.74
CA ARG A 8 3.19 19.34 -3.48
C ARG A 8 1.93 19.06 -4.30
N VAL A 9 1.53 17.80 -4.44
CA VAL A 9 0.32 17.43 -5.21
C VAL A 9 -0.89 17.43 -4.27
N PRO A 10 -2.03 18.06 -4.64
CA PRO A 10 -3.22 18.02 -3.82
C PRO A 10 -3.65 16.59 -3.47
N ALA A 11 -3.95 16.34 -2.19
CA ALA A 11 -4.34 15.02 -1.67
C ALA A 11 -5.46 14.35 -2.49
N ARG A 12 -6.41 15.15 -2.99
CA ARG A 12 -7.50 14.69 -3.85
C ARG A 12 -6.99 14.13 -5.19
N VAL A 13 -6.10 14.86 -5.86
CA VAL A 13 -5.52 14.44 -7.15
C VAL A 13 -4.69 13.17 -6.97
N LEU A 14 -3.93 13.07 -5.88
CA LEU A 14 -3.23 11.83 -5.54
C LEU A 14 -4.22 10.68 -5.33
N ARG A 15 -5.27 10.87 -4.53
CA ARG A 15 -6.27 9.84 -4.25
C ARG A 15 -6.98 9.34 -5.51
N GLU A 16 -7.43 10.24 -6.38
CA GLU A 16 -8.13 9.88 -7.62
C GLU A 16 -7.20 9.08 -8.56
N ASN A 17 -5.95 9.52 -8.73
CA ASN A 17 -4.97 8.77 -9.52
C ASN A 17 -4.66 7.39 -8.93
N LEU A 18 -4.58 7.26 -7.61
CA LEU A 18 -4.36 5.97 -6.96
C LEU A 18 -5.51 4.99 -7.15
N LEU A 19 -6.75 5.47 -7.17
CA LEU A 19 -7.92 4.63 -7.46
C LEU A 19 -7.85 4.07 -8.89
N VAL A 20 -7.45 4.89 -9.87
CA VAL A 20 -7.25 4.46 -11.25
C VAL A 20 -6.15 3.41 -11.34
N LEU A 21 -4.99 3.66 -10.72
CA LEU A 21 -3.87 2.73 -10.74
C LEU A 21 -4.21 1.39 -10.05
N ALA A 22 -4.95 1.43 -8.94
CA ALA A 22 -5.39 0.22 -8.23
C ALA A 22 -6.50 -0.55 -8.95
N ALA A 23 -7.17 0.06 -9.93
CA ALA A 23 -8.13 -0.61 -10.80
C ALA A 23 -7.49 -1.22 -12.07
N SER A 24 -6.19 -1.00 -12.29
CA SER A 24 -5.51 -1.53 -13.47
C SER A 24 -5.57 -3.05 -13.56
N LEU A 25 -5.70 -3.59 -14.77
CA LEU A 25 -5.61 -5.03 -15.04
C LEU A 25 -4.20 -5.57 -14.74
N PHE A 26 -3.17 -4.72 -14.82
CA PHE A 26 -1.78 -5.11 -14.64
C PHE A 26 -1.37 -5.08 -13.16
N PRO A 27 -0.94 -6.21 -12.57
CA PRO A 27 -0.51 -6.26 -11.17
C PRO A 27 0.65 -5.30 -10.84
N ALA A 28 1.53 -5.03 -11.80
CA ALA A 28 2.64 -4.09 -11.61
C ALA A 28 2.15 -2.65 -11.35
N ILE A 29 1.09 -2.23 -12.06
CA ILE A 29 0.50 -0.89 -11.90
C ILE A 29 -0.25 -0.81 -10.56
N ARG A 30 -0.98 -1.86 -10.18
CA ARG A 30 -1.61 -1.92 -8.84
C ARG A 30 -0.59 -1.94 -7.71
N ALA A 31 0.56 -2.60 -7.92
CA ALA A 31 1.65 -2.59 -6.94
C ALA A 31 2.27 -1.19 -6.78
N LEU A 32 2.30 -0.38 -7.84
CA LEU A 32 2.68 1.03 -7.73
C LEU A 32 1.72 1.78 -6.80
N ALA A 33 0.42 1.60 -6.98
CA ALA A 33 -0.59 2.21 -6.10
C ALA A 33 -0.43 1.76 -4.63
N ALA A 34 -0.07 0.50 -4.40
CA ALA A 34 0.19 -0.03 -3.06
C ALA A 34 1.43 0.59 -2.40
N ARG A 35 2.50 0.89 -3.16
CA ARG A 35 3.72 1.51 -2.62
C ARG A 35 3.48 2.93 -2.11
N THR A 36 2.54 3.63 -2.71
CA THR A 36 2.23 5.04 -2.41
C THR A 36 1.18 5.19 -1.30
N GLN A 37 0.44 4.12 -0.98
CA GLN A 37 -0.61 4.14 0.05
C GLN A 37 -0.11 4.60 1.44
N GLY A 38 1.11 4.21 1.82
CA GLY A 38 1.71 4.62 3.10
C GLY A 38 2.19 6.07 3.14
N ALA A 39 2.34 6.72 1.97
CA ALA A 39 2.92 8.06 1.84
C ALA A 39 1.90 9.15 1.45
N SER A 40 0.69 8.78 1.01
CA SER A 40 -0.28 9.77 0.51
C SER A 40 -0.97 10.57 1.62
N PRO A 41 -0.96 11.92 1.55
CA PRO A 41 -1.82 12.76 2.38
C PRO A 41 -3.28 12.46 2.00
N GLY A 42 -4.14 12.18 2.99
CA GLY A 42 -5.54 11.83 2.78
C GLY A 42 -5.86 10.32 2.71
N ARG A 43 -4.93 9.46 3.13
CA ARG A 43 -5.10 8.06 3.60
C ARG A 43 -6.46 7.45 3.23
N ALA A 44 -6.49 6.55 2.25
CA ALA A 44 -7.71 5.89 1.79
C ALA A 44 -7.78 4.45 2.34
N PRO A 45 -8.26 4.21 3.57
CA PRO A 45 -8.29 2.87 4.17
C PRO A 45 -9.02 1.84 3.29
N ASP A 46 -10.09 2.23 2.60
CA ASP A 46 -10.82 1.36 1.65
C ASP A 46 -9.94 0.88 0.50
N LEU A 47 -9.07 1.77 -0.02
CA LEU A 47 -8.10 1.42 -1.04
C LEU A 47 -7.04 0.45 -0.48
N GLY A 48 -6.60 0.69 0.75
CA GLY A 48 -5.71 -0.20 1.46
C GLY A 48 -6.31 -1.61 1.62
N GLN A 49 -7.60 -1.70 1.97
CA GLN A 49 -8.30 -2.98 2.06
C GLN A 49 -8.36 -3.69 0.71
N ARG A 50 -8.77 -2.97 -0.34
CA ARG A 50 -8.79 -3.53 -1.70
C ARG A 50 -7.43 -4.08 -2.14
N LEU A 51 -6.34 -3.35 -1.85
CA LEU A 51 -4.98 -3.77 -2.20
C LEU A 51 -4.47 -4.92 -1.30
N ALA A 52 -4.96 -5.03 -0.07
CA ALA A 52 -4.70 -6.18 0.80
C ALA A 52 -5.46 -7.44 0.34
N ASP A 53 -6.55 -7.27 -0.41
CA ASP A 53 -7.34 -8.34 -1.04
C ASP A 53 -6.89 -8.70 -2.46
N ASP A 54 -5.89 -8.02 -2.99
CA ASP A 54 -5.47 -8.21 -4.38
C ASP A 54 -5.07 -9.68 -4.65
N PRO A 55 -5.53 -10.30 -5.75
CA PRO A 55 -5.16 -11.69 -6.06
C PRO A 55 -3.64 -11.86 -6.26
N ALA A 56 -2.96 -10.81 -6.73
CA ALA A 56 -1.53 -10.83 -6.96
C ALA A 56 -0.76 -10.57 -5.66
N GLY A 57 0.00 -11.58 -5.21
CA GLY A 57 0.83 -11.48 -3.99
C GLY A 57 1.87 -10.38 -4.06
N ALA A 58 2.32 -10.00 -5.26
CA ALA A 58 3.24 -8.87 -5.45
C ALA A 58 2.63 -7.53 -5.00
N VAL A 59 1.32 -7.33 -5.20
CA VAL A 59 0.60 -6.12 -4.77
C VAL A 59 0.48 -6.09 -3.25
N ARG A 60 0.03 -7.19 -2.65
CA ARG A 60 -0.08 -7.32 -1.19
C ARG A 60 1.27 -7.15 -0.48
N ARG A 61 2.35 -7.71 -1.06
CA ARG A 61 3.73 -7.53 -0.59
C ARG A 61 4.17 -6.06 -0.66
N ALA A 62 3.84 -5.37 -1.75
CA ALA A 62 4.15 -3.95 -1.90
C ALA A 62 3.42 -3.10 -0.85
N LEU A 63 2.15 -3.41 -0.58
CA LEU A 63 1.37 -2.76 0.48
C LEU A 63 1.98 -3.00 1.86
N ALA A 64 2.37 -4.24 2.18
CA ALA A 64 3.01 -4.58 3.46
C ALA A 64 4.25 -3.72 3.73
N ARG A 65 5.14 -3.59 2.72
CA ARG A 65 6.33 -2.72 2.81
C ARG A 65 5.98 -1.25 2.99
N ALA A 66 4.94 -0.76 2.31
CA ALA A 66 4.53 0.63 2.42
C ALA A 66 3.99 0.96 3.81
N LEU A 67 3.23 0.04 4.41
CA LEU A 67 2.60 0.23 5.71
C LEU A 67 3.56 0.02 6.89
N LEU A 68 4.69 -0.66 6.69
CA LEU A 68 5.77 -0.73 7.69
C LEU A 68 6.47 0.60 7.93
N ARG A 69 6.48 1.50 6.93
CA ARG A 69 7.19 2.79 7.01
C ARG A 69 6.46 3.85 7.85
N GLY A 70 5.27 3.55 8.37
CA GLY A 70 4.54 4.46 9.25
C GLY A 70 3.85 3.71 10.36
N ASP A 71 3.64 4.36 11.51
CA ASP A 71 3.00 3.76 12.69
C ASP A 71 1.54 4.20 12.86
N ASP A 72 0.90 4.57 11.75
CA ASP A 72 -0.47 5.05 11.80
C ASP A 72 -1.44 3.94 12.27
N PRO A 73 -2.19 4.16 13.36
CA PRO A 73 -3.10 3.16 13.92
C PRO A 73 -4.23 2.78 12.96
N VAL A 74 -4.59 3.62 11.98
CA VAL A 74 -5.66 3.29 11.00
C VAL A 74 -5.34 2.03 10.19
N TYR A 75 -4.05 1.72 10.02
CA TYR A 75 -3.58 0.54 9.28
C TYR A 75 -3.27 -0.65 10.17
N ARG A 76 -3.51 -0.59 11.50
CA ARG A 76 -3.21 -1.70 12.42
C ARG A 76 -3.88 -3.00 12.00
N GLN A 77 -5.16 -2.95 11.66
CA GLN A 77 -5.91 -4.13 11.19
C GLN A 77 -5.34 -4.65 9.86
N LEU A 78 -4.97 -3.75 8.96
CA LEU A 78 -4.40 -4.06 7.66
C LEU A 78 -3.03 -4.75 7.79
N ARG A 79 -2.15 -4.24 8.68
CA ARG A 79 -0.86 -4.86 9.01
C ARG A 79 -1.04 -6.25 9.62
N SER A 80 -1.97 -6.41 10.58
CA SER A 80 -2.29 -7.71 11.19
C SER A 80 -2.76 -8.74 10.16
N ARG A 81 -3.55 -8.29 9.18
CA ARG A 81 -4.02 -9.13 8.08
C ARG A 81 -2.87 -9.56 7.16
N LEU A 82 -2.02 -8.63 6.73
CA LEU A 82 -0.85 -8.91 5.89
C LEU A 82 0.18 -9.81 6.59
N GLY A 83 0.31 -9.69 7.93
CA GLY A 83 1.12 -10.61 8.75
C GLY A 83 0.59 -12.05 8.78
N ARG A 84 -0.67 -12.27 8.40
CA ARG A 84 -1.32 -13.60 8.28
C ARG A 84 -1.59 -14.01 6.83
N ASP A 85 -0.99 -13.32 5.86
CA ASP A 85 -1.16 -13.64 4.44
C ASP A 85 -0.73 -15.08 4.14
N SER A 86 -1.38 -15.74 3.19
CA SER A 86 -1.03 -17.11 2.79
C SER A 86 0.38 -17.21 2.21
N ARG A 87 0.89 -16.15 1.57
CA ARG A 87 2.24 -16.13 0.99
C ARG A 87 3.28 -15.68 2.02
N PHE A 88 4.30 -16.52 2.21
CA PHE A 88 5.43 -16.23 3.09
C PHE A 88 6.07 -14.86 2.79
N THR A 89 6.30 -14.54 1.52
CA THR A 89 6.94 -13.27 1.12
C THR A 89 6.12 -12.03 1.46
N VAL A 90 4.80 -12.14 1.67
CA VAL A 90 3.96 -11.04 2.14
C VAL A 90 4.08 -10.92 3.66
N ARG A 91 4.04 -12.06 4.38
CA ARG A 91 4.22 -12.07 5.85
C ARG A 91 5.58 -11.53 6.25
N GLU A 92 6.63 -11.97 5.57
CA GLU A 92 7.99 -11.46 5.72
C GLU A 92 8.03 -9.94 5.50
N ALA A 93 7.46 -9.46 4.40
CA ALA A 93 7.36 -8.03 4.13
C ALA A 93 6.49 -7.24 5.11
N ALA A 94 5.67 -7.89 5.94
CA ALA A 94 4.89 -7.26 7.01
C ALA A 94 5.60 -7.30 8.38
N ALA A 95 6.61 -8.17 8.53
CA ALA A 95 7.39 -8.34 9.75
C ALA A 95 8.77 -7.64 9.67
N SER A 96 9.38 -7.61 8.50
CA SER A 96 10.73 -7.07 8.28
C SER A 96 10.67 -5.56 8.06
N GLY A 97 10.73 -4.79 9.14
CA GLY A 97 11.02 -3.35 9.14
C GLY A 97 12.50 -3.00 8.87
N THR A 98 13.28 -3.89 8.25
CA THR A 98 14.73 -3.76 8.13
C THR A 98 15.22 -3.85 6.69
N GLY A 99 15.90 -2.78 6.29
CA GLY A 99 16.42 -2.47 4.96
C GLY A 99 16.44 -0.98 4.78
#